data_AF-A0A1W2CQY9-F1
#
_entry.id   AF-A0A1W2CQY9-F1
#
_cell.length_a   1.000
_cell.length_b   1.000
_cell.length_c   1.000
_cell.angle_alpha   90.00
_cell.angle_beta   90.00
_cell.angle_gamma   90.00
#
_symmetry.space_group_name_H-M   'P 1'
#
loop_
_entity.id
_entity.type
_entity.pdbx_description
1 polymer ?
#
loop_
_entity_poly.entity_id
_entity_poly.type
_entity_poly.pdbx_seq_one_letter_code
_entity_poly.pdbx_strand_id
1 'polypeptide(L)'
;MDNNINQERQAIAIDFEQEWVPEKAKKLKPLIYKNSDPEGDAYCCLFGPDPEVGIYGCGNTPENAVLDWDKDLQDRMEKLTEGDDAAQHAIKHLSQH
;
A
#
# COMPACT_ATOMS: atom_id res chain seq x y z
N MET A 1 -14.63 -25.13 16.86
CA MET A 1 -14.61 -24.89 15.40
C MET A 1 -13.72 -23.69 15.22
N ASP A 2 -12.42 -23.94 15.19
CA ASP A 2 -11.39 -22.94 15.06
C ASP A 2 -11.37 -22.49 13.60
N ASN A 3 -12.16 -21.46 13.29
CA ASN A 3 -12.11 -20.77 12.01
C ASN A 3 -10.79 -19.99 11.94
N ASN A 4 -9.70 -20.71 11.72
CA ASN A 4 -8.42 -20.13 11.37
C ASN A 4 -8.51 -19.69 9.91
N ILE A 5 -9.13 -18.52 9.70
CA ILE A 5 -9.10 -17.81 8.43
C ILE A 5 -7.70 -17.21 8.31
N ASN A 6 -6.70 -18.04 7.99
CA ASN A 6 -5.50 -17.56 7.35
C ASN A 6 -5.96 -17.07 5.97
N GLN A 7 -6.35 -15.80 5.87
CA GLN A 7 -6.47 -15.13 4.58
C GLN A 7 -5.08 -15.22 3.94
N GLU A 8 -4.89 -16.18 3.04
CA GLU A 8 -3.66 -16.38 2.26
C GLU A 8 -3.50 -15.19 1.32
N ARG A 9 -2.99 -14.07 1.86
CA ARG A 9 -2.56 -12.92 1.07
C ARG A 9 -1.37 -13.37 0.25
N GLN A 10 -1.58 -13.59 -1.04
CA GLN A 10 -0.50 -13.95 -1.94
C GLN A 10 0.25 -12.68 -2.30
N ALA A 11 1.42 -12.48 -1.67
CA ALA A 11 2.32 -11.39 -2.00
C ALA A 11 2.79 -11.53 -3.46
N ILE A 12 2.77 -10.42 -4.18
CA ILE A 12 3.16 -10.34 -5.58
C ILE A 12 4.46 -9.56 -5.65
N ALA A 13 5.47 -10.20 -6.23
CA ALA A 13 6.72 -9.53 -6.55
C ALA A 13 6.47 -8.58 -7.73
N ILE A 14 6.68 -7.28 -7.50
CA ILE A 14 6.61 -6.27 -8.54
C ILE A 14 7.98 -5.65 -8.71
N ASP A 15 8.35 -5.41 -9.95
CA ASP A 15 9.54 -4.67 -10.28
C ASP A 15 9.27 -3.18 -10.05
N PHE A 16 9.78 -2.65 -8.93
CA PHE A 16 9.63 -1.23 -8.60
C PHE A 16 10.53 -0.32 -9.44
N GLU A 17 11.37 -0.85 -10.34
CA GLU A 17 12.25 -0.03 -11.19
C GLU A 17 11.56 0.42 -12.48
N GLN A 18 10.37 -0.12 -12.78
CA GLN A 18 9.59 0.23 -13.96
C GLN A 18 9.22 1.73 -14.03
N GLU A 19 9.09 2.26 -15.24
CA GLU A 19 8.80 3.69 -15.46
C GLU A 19 7.44 4.13 -14.93
N TRP A 20 6.43 3.25 -14.93
CA TRP A 20 5.08 3.56 -14.45
C TRP A 20 4.99 3.65 -12.92
N VAL A 21 5.96 3.13 -12.18
CA VAL A 21 5.94 3.07 -10.72
C VAL A 21 6.21 4.47 -10.14
N PRO A 22 5.32 5.00 -9.27
CA PRO A 22 5.54 6.29 -8.62
C PRO A 22 6.83 6.31 -7.81
N GLU A 23 7.56 7.44 -7.81
CA GLU A 23 8.83 7.56 -7.09
C GLU A 23 8.70 7.22 -5.59
N LYS A 24 7.56 7.54 -4.97
CA LYS A 24 7.28 7.19 -3.58
C LYS A 24 7.20 5.67 -3.39
N ALA A 25 6.56 4.96 -4.30
CA ALA A 25 6.49 3.50 -4.30
C ALA A 25 7.87 2.87 -4.54
N LYS A 26 8.72 3.46 -5.40
CA LYS A 26 10.10 3.00 -5.61
C LYS A 26 10.94 3.05 -4.33
N LYS A 27 10.75 4.10 -3.55
CA LYS A 27 11.46 4.35 -2.28
C LYS A 27 10.91 3.48 -1.15
N LEU A 28 9.61 3.47 -0.98
CA LEU A 28 8.94 2.82 0.16
C LEU A 28 8.70 1.33 -0.04
N LYS A 29 8.74 0.85 -1.29
CA LYS A 29 8.57 -0.57 -1.68
C LYS A 29 7.43 -1.25 -0.90
N PRO A 30 6.19 -0.74 -1.04
CA PRO A 30 5.04 -1.26 -0.29
C PRO A 30 4.77 -2.73 -0.61
N LEU A 31 4.13 -3.43 0.32
CA LEU A 31 3.72 -4.81 0.11
C LEU A 31 2.51 -4.84 -0.83
N ILE A 32 2.64 -5.54 -1.95
CA ILE A 32 1.55 -5.75 -2.89
C ILE A 32 1.10 -7.20 -2.78
N TYR A 33 -0.19 -7.42 -2.62
CA TYR A 33 -0.76 -8.76 -2.50
C TYR A 33 -2.11 -8.85 -3.18
N LYS A 34 -2.46 -10.06 -3.63
CA LYS A 34 -3.80 -10.35 -4.12
C LYS A 34 -4.72 -10.63 -2.94
N ASN A 35 -5.79 -9.85 -2.78
CA ASN A 35 -6.85 -10.19 -1.86
C ASN A 35 -7.79 -11.18 -2.56
N SER A 36 -7.97 -12.35 -1.96
CA SER A 36 -8.94 -13.34 -2.45
C SER A 36 -10.29 -13.04 -1.80
N ASP A 37 -10.85 -11.88 -2.15
CA ASP A 37 -12.15 -11.47 -1.65
C ASP A 37 -13.24 -12.06 -2.57
N PRO A 38 -14.30 -12.69 -2.02
CA PRO A 38 -15.38 -13.25 -2.84
C PRO A 38 -16.16 -12.21 -3.64
N GLU A 39 -16.06 -10.92 -3.29
CA GLU A 39 -16.72 -9.82 -3.99
C GLU A 39 -15.82 -9.11 -5.04
N GLY A 40 -14.56 -9.53 -5.20
CA GLY A 40 -13.72 -9.06 -6.30
C GLY A 40 -12.24 -9.46 -6.23
N ASP A 41 -11.66 -9.75 -7.40
CA ASP A 41 -10.21 -9.91 -7.60
C ASP A 41 -9.48 -8.56 -7.46
N ALA A 42 -9.29 -8.10 -6.23
CA ALA A 42 -8.57 -6.87 -5.95
C ALA A 42 -7.10 -7.15 -5.57
N TYR A 43 -6.19 -6.46 -6.24
CA TYR A 43 -4.82 -6.28 -5.79
C TYR A 43 -4.83 -5.16 -4.76
N CYS A 44 -4.08 -5.33 -3.68
CA CYS A 44 -3.96 -4.32 -2.65
C CYS A 44 -2.49 -4.05 -2.33
N CYS A 45 -2.22 -2.81 -1.99
CA CYS A 45 -0.92 -2.24 -1.75
C CYS A 45 -0.92 -1.65 -0.34
N LEU A 46 0.03 -2.07 0.50
CA LEU A 46 0.10 -1.71 1.91
C LEU A 46 1.50 -1.24 2.27
N PHE A 47 1.58 -0.06 2.89
CA PHE A 47 2.78 0.41 3.58
C PHE A 47 2.44 0.69 5.04
N GLY A 48 2.91 -0.19 5.93
CA GLY A 48 2.61 -0.13 7.35
C GLY A 48 2.33 -1.51 7.93
N PRO A 49 2.04 -1.60 9.24
CA PRO A 49 1.82 -2.87 9.91
C PRO A 49 0.51 -3.56 9.48
N ASP A 50 -0.52 -2.77 9.16
CA ASP A 50 -1.85 -3.26 8.79
C ASP A 50 -2.64 -2.19 8.00
N PRO A 51 -3.71 -2.57 7.27
CA PRO A 51 -4.50 -1.63 6.47
C PRO A 51 -5.26 -0.56 7.26
N GLU A 52 -5.50 -0.76 8.56
CA GLU A 52 -6.30 0.17 9.38
C GLU A 52 -5.47 1.39 9.79
N VAL A 53 -4.19 1.17 10.10
CA VAL A 53 -3.28 2.26 10.50
C VAL A 53 -2.25 2.62 9.42
N GLY A 54 -2.05 1.76 8.42
CA GLY A 54 -1.11 1.96 7.32
C GLY A 54 -1.67 2.79 6.15
N ILE A 55 -0.79 3.05 5.19
CA ILE A 55 -1.18 3.59 3.88
C ILE A 55 -1.62 2.42 3.02
N TYR A 56 -2.81 2.54 2.45
CA TYR A 56 -3.47 1.43 1.79
C TYR A 56 -4.15 1.89 0.51
N GLY A 57 -4.06 1.07 -0.53
CA GLY A 57 -4.80 1.26 -1.77
C GLY A 57 -5.09 -0.07 -2.45
N CYS A 58 -6.18 -0.12 -3.23
CA CYS A 58 -6.54 -1.32 -3.98
C CYS A 58 -6.97 -1.01 -5.41
N GLY A 59 -6.87 -2.02 -6.26
CA GLY A 59 -7.34 -1.94 -7.64
C GLY A 59 -7.42 -3.29 -8.32
N ASN A 60 -8.05 -3.29 -9.50
CA ASN A 60 -8.21 -4.51 -10.31
C ASN A 60 -6.90 -5.01 -10.94
N THR A 61 -5.84 -4.20 -10.87
CA THR A 61 -4.48 -4.55 -11.29
C THR A 61 -3.50 -4.10 -10.22
N PRO A 62 -2.29 -4.68 -10.15
CA PRO A 62 -1.29 -4.19 -9.22
C PRO A 62 -0.90 -2.73 -9.47
N GLU A 63 -0.88 -2.30 -10.72
CA GLU A 63 -0.65 -0.91 -11.10
C GLU A 63 -1.69 0.02 -10.47
N ASN A 64 -2.98 -0.33 -10.59
CA ASN A 64 -4.05 0.46 -9.99
C ASN A 64 -3.95 0.48 -8.46
N ALA A 65 -3.58 -0.64 -7.83
CA ALA A 65 -3.38 -0.70 -6.38
C ALA A 65 -2.24 0.22 -5.92
N VAL A 66 -1.14 0.27 -6.67
CA VAL A 66 0.00 1.17 -6.39
C VAL A 66 -0.38 2.63 -6.61
N LEU A 67 -1.12 2.95 -7.67
CA LEU A 67 -1.58 4.32 -7.93
C LEU A 67 -2.58 4.80 -6.87
N ASP A 68 -3.49 3.94 -6.43
CA ASP A 68 -4.45 4.25 -5.38
C ASP A 68 -3.74 4.46 -4.03
N TRP A 69 -2.75 3.62 -3.73
CA TRP A 69 -1.87 3.78 -2.56
C TRP A 69 -1.05 5.09 -2.60
N ASP A 70 -0.51 5.46 -3.77
CA ASP A 70 0.26 6.69 -3.94
C ASP A 70 -0.62 7.93 -3.72
N LYS A 71 -1.87 7.85 -4.15
CA LYS A 71 -2.88 8.89 -3.90
C LYS A 71 -3.23 9.00 -2.42
N ASP A 72 -3.45 7.89 -1.71
CA ASP A 72 -3.69 7.89 -0.26
C ASP A 72 -2.51 8.52 0.50
N LEU A 73 -1.27 8.12 0.15
CA LEU A 73 -0.06 8.73 0.69
C LEU A 73 -0.01 10.23 0.41
N GLN A 74 -0.25 10.66 -0.83
CA GLN A 74 -0.22 12.06 -1.18
C GLN A 74 -1.28 12.88 -0.42
N ASP A 75 -2.52 12.40 -0.36
CA ASP A 75 -3.61 13.10 0.35
C ASP A 75 -3.30 13.25 1.85
N ARG A 76 -2.78 12.20 2.49
CA ARG A 76 -2.34 12.26 3.90
C ARG A 76 -1.13 13.17 4.10
N MET A 77 -0.19 13.21 3.15
CA MET A 77 0.94 14.13 3.16
C MET A 77 0.49 15.59 3.05
N GLU A 78 -0.45 15.89 2.15
CA GLU A 78 -0.99 17.24 1.96
C GLU A 78 -1.81 17.70 3.17
N LYS A 79 -2.52 16.77 3.81
CA LYS A 79 -3.34 17.07 4.99
C LYS A 79 -2.53 17.20 6.29
N LEU A 80 -1.22 16.91 6.29
CA LEU A 80 -0.33 16.93 7.47
C LEU A 80 -1.06 16.49 8.75
N THR A 81 -1.79 15.38 8.66
CA THR A 81 -2.79 15.05 9.68
C THR A 81 -2.06 14.73 10.97
N GLU A 82 -2.14 15.63 11.96
CA GLU A 82 -1.53 15.42 13.27
C GLU A 82 -2.13 14.13 13.87
N GLY A 83 -1.29 13.10 14.02
CA GLY A 83 -1.69 11.78 14.51
C GLY A 83 -1.70 10.64 13.47
N ASP A 84 -1.39 10.91 12.19
CA ASP A 84 -1.20 9.83 11.20
C ASP A 84 0.26 9.33 11.23
N ASP A 85 0.52 8.35 12.10
CA ASP A 85 1.86 7.76 12.28
C ASP A 85 2.42 7.15 10.99
N ALA A 86 1.57 6.57 10.14
CA ALA A 86 2.01 5.94 8.89
C ALA A 86 2.42 6.97 7.84
N ALA A 87 1.62 8.04 7.67
CA ALA A 87 1.98 9.15 6.80
C ALA A 87 3.25 9.84 7.30
N GLN A 88 3.38 10.09 8.60
CA GLN A 88 4.61 10.68 9.17
C GLN A 88 5.84 9.79 8.98
N HIS A 89 5.69 8.47 9.14
CA HIS A 89 6.77 7.52 8.88
C HIS A 89 7.18 7.51 7.41
N ALA A 90 6.20 7.48 6.50
CA ALA A 90 6.44 7.54 5.06
C ALA A 90 7.13 8.86 4.67
N ILE A 91 6.64 10.02 5.15
CA ILE A 91 7.25 11.34 4.92
C ILE A 91 8.69 11.36 5.40
N LYS A 92 8.93 10.92 6.64
CA LYS A 92 10.28 10.86 7.21
C LYS A 92 11.21 10.03 6.33
N HIS A 93 10.77 8.86 5.90
CA HIS A 93 11.56 7.98 5.03
C HIS A 93 11.82 8.60 3.65
N LEU A 94 10.85 9.34 3.10
CA LEU A 94 10.99 10.05 1.83
C LEU A 94 11.94 11.27 1.92
N SER A 95 12.04 11.91 3.09
CA SER A 95 12.89 13.09 3.33
C SER A 95 14.35 12.77 3.69
N GLN A 96 14.73 11.51 3.89
CA GLN A 96 16.11 11.14 4.28
C GLN A 96 17.11 10.98 3.10
N HIS A 97 16.79 11.49 1.91
CA HIS A 97 17.69 11.45 0.75
C HIS A 97 17.70 12.77 -0.04
#